data_AF-A0A0M2U486-F1
#
_entry.id   AF-A0A0M2U486-F1
#
_cell.length_a   1.000
_cell.length_b   1.000
_cell.length_c   1.000
_cell.angle_alpha   90.00
_cell.angle_beta   90.00
_cell.angle_gamma   90.00
#
_symmetry.space_group_name_H-M   'P 1'
#
loop_
_entity.id
_entity.type
_entity.pdbx_description
1 polymer ?
#
loop_
_entity_poly.entity_id
_entity_poly.type
_entity_poly.pdbx_seq_one_letter_code
_entity_poly.pdbx_strand_id
1 'polypeptide(L)'
;MANDVTEMVMYCRYRASEAKRCWQGLEVPCLGSISPEVMVAIMAEGMESINFFYRPQACADCSVTGGEDVFLDNLARGRIWLRTVGIEEDRLKLLNDAGQAPKSGVSGRPSNKDHLVNESRREFFTSIFKGLRQVPATMVDEVLGPAHQPSGEKPVFQVGEVPEKRRVLLGALNKMEAEVLAQKPTPLLQVSVQDKCYFCGACARLCPTGALEMDSKEEGTAELCIHDAWCTGCGLCADVCFERALVLEKGLPLAYLLSLERRLLDSGLAKTCPECGDLFTGNAHAGMCMRCTMLGGRVEMMREN
;
A
#
# COMPACT_ATOMS: atom_id res chain seq x y z
N MET A 1 -25.57 28.61 -14.02
CA MET A 1 -24.79 27.42 -14.43
C MET A 1 -23.42 27.57 -13.80
N ALA A 2 -23.17 26.89 -12.69
CA ALA A 2 -21.87 26.96 -12.03
C ALA A 2 -20.85 26.23 -12.91
N ASN A 3 -19.73 26.88 -13.23
CA ASN A 3 -18.57 26.20 -13.80
C ASN A 3 -18.03 25.28 -12.70
N ASP A 4 -18.55 24.05 -12.62
CA ASP A 4 -17.98 23.02 -11.77
C ASP A 4 -16.63 22.65 -12.38
N VAL A 5 -15.58 22.98 -11.64
CA VAL A 5 -14.21 22.72 -12.04
C VAL A 5 -13.92 21.25 -11.75
N THR A 6 -13.98 20.41 -12.77
CA THR A 6 -13.85 18.94 -12.68
C THR A 6 -12.43 18.42 -12.89
N GLU A 7 -11.51 19.27 -13.33
CA GLU A 7 -10.12 18.89 -13.60
C GLU A 7 -9.16 19.50 -12.57
N MET A 8 -8.30 18.65 -12.01
CA MET A 8 -7.25 19.06 -11.07
C MET A 8 -5.90 19.07 -11.76
N VAL A 9 -5.08 20.07 -11.44
CA VAL A 9 -3.70 20.14 -11.92
C VAL A 9 -2.75 20.18 -10.73
N MET A 10 -1.76 19.28 -10.70
CA MET A 10 -0.74 19.21 -9.65
C MET A 10 0.65 19.52 -10.22
N TYR A 11 1.47 20.26 -9.47
CA TYR A 11 2.83 20.59 -9.87
C TYR A 11 3.78 20.66 -8.68
N CYS A 12 5.06 20.33 -8.90
CA CYS A 12 6.11 20.40 -7.88
C CYS A 12 6.53 21.83 -7.55
N ARG A 13 6.77 22.12 -6.26
CA ARG A 13 7.21 23.41 -5.72
C ARG A 13 8.47 23.94 -6.39
N TYR A 14 9.41 23.06 -6.72
CA TYR A 14 10.67 23.45 -7.36
C TYR A 14 10.47 24.16 -8.71
N ARG A 15 9.29 24.03 -9.31
CA ARG A 15 8.91 24.68 -10.59
C ARG A 15 7.63 25.51 -10.49
N ALA A 16 7.24 25.90 -9.27
CA ALA A 16 6.01 26.65 -9.04
C ALA A 16 5.94 27.97 -9.82
N SER A 17 7.05 28.58 -10.24
CA SER A 17 7.07 29.86 -10.98
C SER A 17 6.44 29.80 -12.37
N GLU A 18 6.57 28.67 -13.08
CA GLU A 18 5.97 28.47 -14.41
C GLU A 18 4.49 28.10 -14.28
N ALA A 19 4.18 27.18 -13.37
CA ALA A 19 2.81 26.74 -13.11
C ALA A 19 1.92 27.86 -12.53
N LYS A 20 2.47 28.71 -11.63
CA LYS A 20 1.75 29.87 -11.04
C LYS A 20 1.36 30.93 -12.06
N ARG A 21 2.07 31.03 -13.19
CA ARG A 21 1.79 32.03 -14.24
C ARG A 21 0.72 31.59 -15.22
N CYS A 22 0.51 30.29 -15.37
CA CYS A 22 -0.38 29.75 -16.39
C CYS A 22 -1.65 29.14 -15.80
N TRP A 23 -1.63 28.54 -14.60
CA TRP A 23 -2.67 27.60 -14.17
C TRP A 23 -3.21 27.84 -12.75
N GLN A 24 -4.50 27.58 -12.54
CA GLN A 24 -5.09 27.38 -11.21
C GLN A 24 -4.87 25.91 -10.81
N GLY A 25 -3.75 25.61 -10.16
CA GLY A 25 -3.40 24.24 -9.76
C GLY A 25 -2.79 24.15 -8.37
N LEU A 26 -2.67 22.91 -7.89
CA LEU A 26 -2.16 22.55 -6.58
C LEU A 26 -0.63 22.37 -6.60
N GLU A 27 0.06 23.18 -5.80
CA GLU A 27 1.51 23.04 -5.57
C GLU A 27 1.78 21.95 -4.52
N VAL A 28 2.56 20.93 -4.87
CA VAL A 28 3.07 19.89 -3.95
C VAL A 28 4.58 20.07 -3.71
N PRO A 29 5.16 19.63 -2.58
CA PRO A 29 6.61 19.66 -2.39
C PRO A 29 7.37 18.86 -3.45
N CYS A 30 6.85 17.68 -3.81
CA CYS A 30 7.37 16.79 -4.85
C CYS A 30 6.20 16.00 -5.45
N LEU A 31 6.20 15.72 -6.75
CA LEU A 31 5.18 14.83 -7.32
C LEU A 31 5.30 13.40 -6.77
N GLY A 32 6.51 12.96 -6.43
CA GLY A 32 6.76 11.65 -5.80
C GLY A 32 6.13 11.50 -4.41
N SER A 33 5.72 12.59 -3.75
CA SER A 33 4.97 12.47 -2.48
C SER A 33 3.50 12.13 -2.68
N ILE A 34 2.98 12.19 -3.91
CA ILE A 34 1.60 11.81 -4.21
C ILE A 34 1.54 10.30 -4.38
N SER A 35 0.88 9.63 -3.44
CA SER A 35 0.72 8.17 -3.47
C SER A 35 -0.50 7.76 -4.29
N PRO A 36 -0.57 6.48 -4.75
CA PRO A 36 -1.72 5.98 -5.49
C PRO A 36 -3.02 6.12 -4.72
N GLU A 37 -3.00 5.93 -3.40
CA GLU A 37 -4.18 5.99 -2.53
C GLU A 37 -4.80 7.40 -2.53
N VAL A 38 -3.96 8.44 -2.55
CA VAL A 38 -4.41 9.83 -2.69
C VAL A 38 -5.04 10.07 -4.07
N MET A 39 -4.44 9.55 -5.14
CA MET A 39 -4.98 9.70 -6.49
C MET A 39 -6.37 9.08 -6.59
N VAL A 40 -6.54 7.87 -6.06
CA VAL A 40 -7.83 7.15 -6.00
C VAL A 40 -8.84 7.91 -5.16
N ALA A 41 -8.45 8.43 -3.99
CA ALA A 41 -9.31 9.24 -3.14
C ALA A 41 -9.82 10.50 -3.85
N ILE A 42 -8.96 11.23 -4.56
CA ILE A 42 -9.37 12.41 -5.33
C ILE A 42 -10.34 12.03 -6.46
N MET A 43 -10.11 10.91 -7.14
CA MET A 43 -11.06 10.42 -8.16
C MET A 43 -12.41 10.01 -7.56
N ALA A 44 -12.42 9.45 -6.34
CA ALA A 44 -13.63 9.13 -5.59
C ALA A 44 -14.47 10.37 -5.21
N GLU A 45 -13.86 11.56 -5.21
CA GLU A 45 -14.55 12.84 -5.04
C GLU A 45 -15.26 13.34 -6.32
N GLY A 46 -15.26 12.55 -7.39
CA GLY A 46 -15.95 12.90 -8.64
C GLY A 46 -15.13 13.80 -9.56
N MET A 47 -13.81 13.87 -9.36
CA MET A 47 -12.92 14.54 -10.32
C MET A 47 -12.92 13.81 -11.66
N GLU A 48 -12.97 14.59 -12.74
CA GLU A 48 -12.92 14.07 -14.11
C GLU A 48 -11.50 13.67 -14.50
N SER A 49 -10.51 14.47 -14.12
CA SER A 49 -9.09 14.16 -14.37
C SER A 49 -8.15 14.78 -13.33
N ILE A 50 -7.02 14.10 -13.09
CA ILE A 50 -5.87 14.64 -12.37
C ILE A 50 -4.72 14.76 -13.36
N ASN A 51 -4.22 15.98 -13.50
CA ASN A 51 -3.18 16.33 -14.45
C ASN A 51 -1.90 16.64 -13.69
N PHE A 52 -0.85 15.86 -13.90
CA PHE A 52 0.45 16.08 -13.27
C PHE A 52 1.36 16.83 -14.23
N PHE A 53 1.77 18.03 -13.84
CA PHE A 53 2.75 18.79 -14.60
C PHE A 53 4.14 18.23 -14.39
N TYR A 54 4.64 17.51 -15.38
CA TYR A 54 5.83 16.69 -15.26
C TYR A 54 6.82 17.00 -16.38
N ARG A 55 8.08 17.22 -16.02
CA ARG A 55 9.17 17.46 -16.98
C ARG A 55 10.38 16.62 -16.57
N PRO A 56 10.75 15.59 -17.34
CA PRO A 56 11.88 14.71 -17.01
C PRO A 56 13.18 15.49 -16.74
N GLN A 57 13.51 16.49 -17.57
CA GLN A 57 14.70 17.32 -17.39
C GLN A 57 14.69 18.07 -16.05
N ALA A 58 13.52 18.53 -15.59
CA ALA A 58 13.42 19.22 -14.31
C ALA A 58 13.61 18.27 -13.12
N CYS A 59 13.26 16.99 -13.27
CA CYS A 59 13.51 15.95 -12.28
C CYS A 59 14.98 15.52 -12.27
N ALA A 60 15.62 15.41 -13.45
CA ALA A 60 17.04 15.09 -13.58
C ALA A 60 17.94 16.11 -12.88
N ASP A 61 17.58 17.40 -12.94
CA ASP A 61 18.31 18.49 -12.28
C ASP A 61 17.88 18.73 -10.81
N CYS A 62 16.99 17.90 -10.26
CA CYS A 62 16.40 18.12 -8.94
C CYS A 62 17.34 17.63 -7.82
N SER A 63 17.30 18.32 -6.67
CA SER A 63 18.04 17.90 -5.47
C SER A 63 17.42 16.68 -4.76
N VAL A 64 16.21 16.25 -5.15
CA VAL A 64 15.52 15.10 -4.56
C VAL A 64 15.84 13.83 -5.36
N THR A 65 16.70 12.98 -4.82
CA THR A 65 17.09 11.71 -5.46
C THR A 65 15.94 10.70 -5.44
N GLY A 66 15.70 10.03 -6.57
CA GLY A 66 14.66 8.98 -6.72
C GLY A 66 13.21 9.47 -6.73
N GLY A 67 12.98 10.77 -6.61
CA GLY A 67 11.62 11.34 -6.59
C GLY A 67 10.84 11.12 -7.89
N GLU A 68 11.55 11.10 -9.03
CA GLU A 68 10.99 10.80 -10.35
C GLU A 68 10.52 9.34 -10.45
N ASP A 69 11.38 8.40 -10.08
CA ASP A 69 11.07 6.97 -10.11
C ASP A 69 9.86 6.66 -9.21
N VAL A 70 9.84 7.23 -7.99
CA VAL A 70 8.71 7.08 -7.07
C VAL A 70 7.43 7.69 -7.64
N PHE A 71 7.50 8.84 -8.30
CA PHE A 71 6.34 9.46 -8.94
C PHE A 71 5.79 8.58 -10.07
N LEU A 72 6.66 8.09 -10.95
CA LEU A 72 6.25 7.27 -12.09
C LEU A 72 5.68 5.91 -11.63
N ASP A 73 6.28 5.28 -10.62
CA ASP A 73 5.73 4.06 -10.00
C ASP A 73 4.35 4.32 -9.38
N ASN A 74 4.22 5.39 -8.59
CA ASN A 74 2.94 5.75 -7.98
C ASN A 74 1.87 6.04 -9.03
N LEU A 75 2.20 6.75 -10.11
CA LEU A 75 1.28 7.02 -11.21
C LEU A 75 0.85 5.71 -11.91
N ALA A 76 1.78 4.81 -12.19
CA ALA A 76 1.47 3.52 -12.79
C ALA A 76 0.54 2.67 -11.90
N ARG A 77 0.80 2.65 -10.60
CA ARG A 77 -0.06 1.96 -9.62
C ARG A 77 -1.43 2.62 -9.48
N GLY A 78 -1.49 3.96 -9.51
CA GLY A 78 -2.75 4.72 -9.51
C GLY A 78 -3.61 4.39 -10.73
N ARG A 79 -3.00 4.27 -11.91
CA ARG A 79 -3.69 3.86 -13.14
C ARG A 79 -4.27 2.45 -13.05
N ILE A 80 -3.50 1.49 -12.51
CA ILE A 80 -4.00 0.13 -12.27
C ILE A 80 -5.19 0.17 -11.30
N TRP A 81 -5.11 0.97 -10.23
CA TRP A 81 -6.24 1.15 -9.32
C TRP A 81 -7.49 1.67 -10.03
N LEU A 82 -7.37 2.70 -10.89
CA LEU A 82 -8.51 3.20 -11.67
C LEU A 82 -9.15 2.10 -12.53
N ARG A 83 -8.35 1.33 -13.29
CA ARG A 83 -8.88 0.19 -14.06
C ARG A 83 -9.55 -0.87 -13.19
N THR A 84 -9.00 -1.10 -12.00
CA THR A 84 -9.56 -2.04 -11.01
C THR A 84 -10.96 -1.58 -10.61
N VAL A 85 -11.17 -0.28 -10.38
CA VAL A 85 -12.48 0.29 -10.02
C VAL A 85 -13.35 0.70 -11.22
N GLY A 86 -12.96 0.34 -12.45
CA GLY A 86 -13.75 0.61 -13.66
C GLY A 86 -13.69 2.07 -14.14
N ILE A 87 -12.67 2.82 -13.71
CA ILE A 87 -12.38 4.17 -14.18
C ILE A 87 -11.27 4.10 -15.24
N GLU A 88 -11.40 4.87 -16.31
CA GLU A 88 -10.38 4.98 -17.35
C GLU A 88 -9.05 5.51 -16.78
N GLU A 89 -7.95 4.81 -17.06
CA GLU A 89 -6.63 5.14 -16.50
C GLU A 89 -6.03 6.43 -17.05
N ASP A 90 -6.50 6.88 -18.22
CA ASP A 90 -6.09 8.12 -18.87
C ASP A 90 -6.63 9.38 -18.17
N ARG A 91 -7.47 9.21 -17.13
CA ARG A 91 -7.86 10.30 -16.22
C ARG A 91 -6.71 10.76 -15.33
N LEU A 92 -5.67 9.94 -15.15
CA LEU A 92 -4.39 10.36 -14.55
C LEU A 92 -3.40 10.74 -15.66
N LYS A 93 -3.34 12.04 -15.97
CA LYS A 93 -2.65 12.59 -17.14
C LYS A 93 -1.27 13.15 -16.77
N LEU A 94 -0.30 13.00 -17.67
CA LEU A 94 0.95 13.74 -17.63
C LEU A 94 0.83 14.93 -18.57
N LEU A 95 1.08 16.14 -18.07
CA LEU A 95 1.17 17.34 -18.87
C LEU A 95 2.63 17.78 -18.94
N ASN A 96 3.19 17.74 -20.14
CA ASN A 96 4.60 18.08 -20.37
C ASN A 96 4.76 19.52 -20.87
N ASP A 97 3.69 20.11 -21.40
CA ASP A 97 3.64 21.48 -21.92
C ASP A 97 2.59 22.33 -21.16
N ALA A 98 2.99 23.56 -20.84
CA ALA A 98 2.15 24.58 -20.22
C ALA A 98 0.89 24.90 -21.07
N GLY A 99 0.98 24.74 -22.38
CA GLY A 99 -0.12 24.98 -23.33
C GLY A 99 -1.22 23.91 -23.34
N GLN A 100 -0.99 22.75 -22.70
CA GLN A 100 -1.93 21.62 -22.68
C GLN A 100 -2.84 21.58 -21.45
N ALA A 101 -2.69 22.52 -20.51
CA ALA A 101 -3.52 22.49 -19.31
C ALA A 101 -4.94 23.04 -19.50
N PRO A 102 -5.86 22.55 -18.66
CA PRO A 102 -7.19 23.14 -18.52
C PRO A 102 -7.11 24.62 -18.15
N LYS A 103 -7.94 25.44 -18.80
CA LYS A 103 -8.05 26.89 -18.52
C LYS A 103 -8.78 27.20 -17.21
N SER A 104 -9.39 26.20 -16.59
CA SER A 104 -10.08 26.24 -15.29
C SER A 104 -9.70 25.00 -14.48
N GLY A 105 -9.30 25.17 -13.22
CA GLY A 105 -8.78 24.09 -12.38
C GLY A 105 -8.92 24.40 -10.89
N VAL A 106 -9.00 23.36 -10.04
CA VAL A 106 -9.12 23.53 -8.58
C VAL A 106 -7.86 24.23 -8.08
N SER A 107 -8.00 25.41 -7.48
CA SER A 107 -6.89 26.18 -6.91
C SER A 107 -6.81 26.01 -5.39
N GLY A 108 -5.58 25.80 -4.90
CA GLY A 108 -5.27 25.74 -3.48
C GLY A 108 -3.81 26.14 -3.23
N ARG A 109 -3.57 26.94 -2.20
CA ARG A 109 -2.23 27.33 -1.75
C ARG A 109 -2.09 26.91 -0.28
N PRO A 110 -1.01 26.22 0.12
CA PRO A 110 -0.70 26.04 1.53
C PRO A 110 -0.57 27.41 2.19
N SER A 111 -1.26 27.62 3.31
CA SER A 111 -1.33 28.89 4.02
C SER A 111 -0.13 29.10 4.93
N ASN A 112 1.10 29.19 4.39
CA ASN A 112 2.18 29.96 5.04
C ASN A 112 3.43 30.09 4.16
N LYS A 113 4.10 31.24 4.28
CA LYS A 113 5.29 31.62 3.49
C LYS A 113 6.60 31.45 4.25
N ASP A 114 6.55 31.17 5.55
CA ASP A 114 7.72 31.15 6.41
C ASP A 114 7.71 29.86 7.23
N HIS A 115 8.83 29.12 7.11
CA HIS A 115 9.38 28.10 8.01
C HIS A 115 9.76 26.77 7.35
N LEU A 116 11.01 26.41 7.66
CA LEU A 116 11.73 25.20 7.31
C LEU A 116 11.03 23.97 7.89
N VAL A 117 10.78 22.97 7.03
CA VAL A 117 10.72 21.53 7.35
C VAL A 117 10.09 21.19 8.71
N ASN A 118 8.81 21.50 8.93
CA ASN A 118 7.93 20.73 9.83
C ASN A 118 6.43 21.10 9.75
N GLU A 119 5.87 21.37 8.57
CA GLU A 119 4.42 21.51 8.42
C GLU A 119 3.80 20.14 8.09
N SER A 120 2.80 19.74 8.88
CA SER A 120 2.28 18.38 8.88
C SER A 120 1.68 18.01 7.51
N ARG A 121 1.88 16.76 7.07
CA ARG A 121 1.19 16.17 5.89
C ARG A 121 -0.31 16.54 5.89
N ARG A 122 -0.91 16.63 7.08
CA ARG A 122 -2.30 17.04 7.29
C ARG A 122 -2.64 18.43 6.75
N GLU A 123 -1.88 19.47 7.07
CA GLU A 123 -2.22 20.85 6.65
C GLU A 123 -2.19 21.00 5.12
N PHE A 124 -1.24 20.31 4.50
CA PHE A 124 -1.14 20.21 3.05
C PHE A 124 -2.40 19.62 2.41
N PHE A 125 -2.82 18.42 2.81
CA PHE A 125 -4.02 17.80 2.25
C PHE A 125 -5.33 18.47 2.71
N THR A 126 -5.36 19.06 3.90
CA THR A 126 -6.48 19.88 4.37
C THR A 126 -6.73 21.06 3.44
N SER A 127 -5.66 21.69 2.93
CA SER A 127 -5.76 22.77 1.94
C SER A 127 -6.32 22.28 0.60
N ILE A 128 -5.96 21.06 0.16
CA ILE A 128 -6.47 20.42 -1.06
C ILE A 128 -7.98 20.21 -0.97
N PHE A 129 -8.41 19.51 0.08
CA PHE A 129 -9.81 19.14 0.25
C PHE A 129 -10.70 20.34 0.59
N LYS A 130 -10.17 21.37 1.29
CA LYS A 130 -10.89 22.65 1.46
C LYS A 130 -11.08 23.43 0.14
N GLY A 131 -10.16 23.27 -0.83
CA GLY A 131 -10.27 23.87 -2.16
C GLY A 131 -11.31 23.18 -3.06
N LEU A 132 -11.59 21.90 -2.79
CA LEU A 132 -12.70 21.16 -3.37
C LEU A 132 -13.99 21.56 -2.64
N ARG A 133 -14.74 22.53 -3.17
CA ARG A 133 -15.98 23.09 -2.57
C ARG A 133 -17.05 22.07 -2.15
N GLN A 134 -16.90 20.81 -2.55
CA GLN A 134 -17.86 19.73 -2.31
C GLN A 134 -17.37 18.69 -1.28
N VAL A 135 -16.16 18.82 -0.71
CA VAL A 135 -15.62 17.83 0.25
C VAL A 135 -15.85 18.31 1.69
N PRO A 136 -16.62 17.58 2.52
CA PRO A 136 -16.82 17.92 3.92
C PRO A 136 -15.50 17.93 4.69
N ALA A 137 -15.30 18.90 5.59
CA ALA A 137 -14.10 18.99 6.42
C ALA A 137 -13.85 17.73 7.27
N THR A 138 -14.88 16.91 7.51
CA THR A 138 -14.78 15.63 8.22
C THR A 138 -14.02 14.56 7.44
N MET A 139 -14.06 14.57 6.10
CA MET A 139 -13.26 13.67 5.25
C MET A 139 -11.77 13.99 5.31
N VAL A 140 -11.41 15.25 5.58
CA VAL A 140 -10.02 15.66 5.78
C VAL A 140 -9.43 14.97 7.00
N ASP A 141 -10.19 14.87 8.09
CA ASP A 141 -9.75 14.19 9.30
C ASP A 141 -9.76 12.65 9.15
N GLU A 142 -10.57 12.12 8.24
CA GLU A 142 -10.64 10.69 7.93
C GLU A 142 -9.52 10.22 6.97
N VAL A 143 -9.20 11.04 5.96
CA VAL A 143 -8.12 10.80 4.99
C VAL A 143 -6.74 11.12 5.58
N LEU A 144 -6.65 12.03 6.56
CA LEU A 144 -5.38 12.51 7.11
C LEU A 144 -5.15 12.10 8.57
N GLY A 145 -6.02 11.23 9.10
CA GLY A 145 -6.02 10.79 10.49
C GLY A 145 -6.34 11.94 11.47
N PRO A 146 -6.26 11.74 12.80
CA PRO A 146 -6.32 12.82 13.80
C PRO A 146 -5.00 13.59 13.89
N ALA A 147 -5.04 14.85 14.34
CA ALA A 147 -3.84 15.70 14.40
C ALA A 147 -2.81 15.05 15.34
N HIS A 148 -1.64 14.70 14.80
CA HIS A 148 -0.60 14.08 15.61
C HIS A 148 0.00 15.13 16.55
N GLN A 149 -0.31 15.04 17.84
CA GLN A 149 0.51 15.69 18.85
C GLN A 149 1.89 15.01 18.83
N PRO A 150 3.00 15.77 18.88
CA PRO A 150 4.33 15.19 18.97
C PRO A 150 4.47 14.53 20.34
N SER A 151 4.10 13.26 20.43
CA SER A 151 4.21 12.45 21.64
C SER A 151 5.00 11.18 21.32
N GLY A 152 6.29 11.23 21.69
CA GLY A 152 7.21 10.10 21.74
C GLY A 152 7.54 9.46 20.38
N GLU A 153 8.65 8.72 20.33
CA GLU A 153 8.94 7.79 19.24
C GLU A 153 7.85 6.72 19.21
N LYS A 154 6.78 6.93 18.44
CA LYS A 154 5.82 5.88 18.16
C LYS A 154 6.47 4.86 17.23
N PRO A 155 6.23 3.55 17.43
CA PRO A 155 6.70 2.55 16.49
C PRO A 155 6.19 2.87 15.08
N VAL A 156 7.05 2.67 14.08
CA VAL A 156 6.78 2.97 12.66
C VAL A 156 5.52 2.25 12.16
N PHE A 157 5.14 1.15 12.82
CA PHE A 157 3.92 0.39 12.58
C PHE A 157 3.16 0.15 13.88
N GLN A 158 1.84 0.32 13.83
CA GLN A 158 0.94 -0.18 14.86
C GLN A 158 0.53 -1.59 14.46
N VAL A 159 0.92 -2.57 15.27
CA VAL A 159 0.55 -3.97 15.06
C VAL A 159 -0.94 -4.13 15.26
N GLY A 160 -1.62 -4.82 14.34
CA GLY A 160 -3.05 -5.10 14.47
C GLY A 160 -3.99 -4.03 13.93
N GLU A 161 -3.47 -3.04 13.19
CA GLU A 161 -4.27 -1.97 12.59
C GLU A 161 -4.00 -1.82 11.08
N VAL A 162 -5.02 -1.40 10.36
CA VAL A 162 -4.90 -1.06 8.93
C VAL A 162 -3.97 0.16 8.78
N PRO A 163 -2.88 0.08 7.99
CA PRO A 163 -1.97 1.21 7.78
C PRO A 163 -2.69 2.46 7.28
N GLU A 164 -2.24 3.65 7.69
CA GLU A 164 -2.87 4.96 7.38
C GLU A 164 -3.19 5.12 5.89
N LYS A 165 -2.21 4.89 5.00
CA LYS A 165 -2.42 4.97 3.55
C LYS A 165 -3.49 3.99 3.05
N ARG A 166 -3.54 2.79 3.63
CA ARG A 166 -4.53 1.79 3.25
C ARG A 166 -5.93 2.18 3.70
N ARG A 167 -6.08 2.85 4.85
CA ARG A 167 -7.37 3.41 5.30
C ARG A 167 -7.92 4.43 4.31
N VAL A 168 -7.07 5.33 3.80
CA VAL A 168 -7.46 6.30 2.76
C VAL A 168 -8.01 5.60 1.53
N LEU A 169 -7.29 4.58 1.04
CA LEU A 169 -7.71 3.80 -0.11
C LEU A 169 -9.05 3.10 0.14
N LEU A 170 -9.20 2.40 1.26
CA LEU A 170 -10.44 1.69 1.59
C LEU A 170 -11.64 2.65 1.66
N GLY A 171 -11.47 3.83 2.27
CA GLY A 171 -12.51 4.86 2.28
C GLY A 171 -12.93 5.30 0.88
N ALA A 172 -11.95 5.51 0.00
CA ALA A 172 -12.21 5.84 -1.40
C ALA A 172 -12.93 4.70 -2.15
N LEU A 173 -12.48 3.46 -1.97
CA LEU A 173 -13.07 2.28 -2.61
C LEU A 173 -14.53 2.05 -2.19
N ASN A 174 -14.83 2.16 -0.89
CA ASN A 174 -16.19 2.03 -0.36
C ASN A 174 -17.12 3.10 -0.94
N LYS A 175 -16.63 4.34 -1.09
CA LYS A 175 -17.42 5.43 -1.69
C LYS A 175 -17.75 5.19 -3.16
N MET A 176 -16.89 4.46 -3.87
CA MET A 176 -17.08 4.10 -5.27
C MET A 176 -17.90 2.81 -5.46
N GLU A 177 -18.45 2.22 -4.39
CA GLU A 177 -19.21 0.96 -4.42
C GLU A 177 -18.42 -0.15 -5.13
N ALA A 178 -17.10 -0.19 -4.87
CA ALA A 178 -16.16 -1.06 -5.57
C ALA A 178 -16.38 -2.56 -5.28
N GLU A 179 -17.26 -2.92 -4.36
CA GLU A 179 -17.63 -4.31 -4.03
C GLU A 179 -18.15 -5.08 -5.27
N VAL A 180 -18.77 -4.40 -6.23
CA VAL A 180 -19.24 -5.02 -7.49
C VAL A 180 -18.07 -5.56 -8.33
N LEU A 181 -16.85 -5.10 -8.08
CA LEU A 181 -15.63 -5.39 -8.83
C LEU A 181 -14.68 -6.35 -8.11
N ALA A 182 -15.18 -7.05 -7.08
CA ALA A 182 -14.39 -7.80 -6.10
C ALA A 182 -13.34 -8.78 -6.69
N GLN A 183 -13.55 -9.32 -7.89
CA GLN A 183 -12.62 -10.29 -8.49
C GLN A 183 -11.46 -9.65 -9.28
N LYS A 184 -11.48 -8.33 -9.52
CA LYS A 184 -10.40 -7.68 -10.27
C LYS A 184 -9.09 -7.64 -9.45
N PRO A 185 -7.93 -7.89 -10.08
CA PRO A 185 -6.64 -7.84 -9.41
C PRO A 185 -6.25 -6.38 -9.13
N THR A 186 -5.75 -6.13 -7.93
CA THR A 186 -5.24 -4.82 -7.49
C THR A 186 -3.74 -4.72 -7.78
N PRO A 187 -3.12 -3.52 -7.73
CA PRO A 187 -1.66 -3.38 -7.82
C PRO A 187 -0.91 -3.80 -6.54
N LEU A 188 -1.59 -4.43 -5.58
CA LEU A 188 -0.97 -4.95 -4.36
C LEU A 188 -0.47 -6.37 -4.56
N LEU A 189 0.50 -6.75 -3.73
CA LEU A 189 1.04 -8.10 -3.70
C LEU A 189 0.12 -9.03 -2.90
N GLN A 190 -0.14 -10.21 -3.46
CA GLN A 190 -0.81 -11.33 -2.80
C GLN A 190 0.25 -12.22 -2.16
N VAL A 191 0.03 -12.60 -0.90
CA VAL A 191 0.84 -13.62 -0.23
C VAL A 191 0.15 -14.97 -0.40
N SER A 192 0.91 -15.99 -0.82
CA SER A 192 0.47 -17.38 -0.92
C SER A 192 1.53 -18.34 -0.37
N VAL A 193 1.13 -19.58 -0.10
CA VAL A 193 2.03 -20.67 0.32
C VAL A 193 2.06 -21.72 -0.78
N GLN A 194 3.22 -22.04 -1.35
CA GLN A 194 3.33 -22.92 -2.53
C GLN A 194 4.20 -24.17 -2.33
N ASP A 195 4.87 -24.32 -1.18
CA ASP A 195 5.84 -25.39 -0.90
C ASP A 195 5.74 -25.90 0.55
N LYS A 196 6.82 -26.52 1.08
CA LYS A 196 6.88 -27.05 2.45
C LYS A 196 6.79 -25.93 3.49
N CYS A 197 5.66 -25.81 4.16
CA CYS A 197 5.52 -24.98 5.34
C CYS A 197 5.59 -25.83 6.61
N TYR A 198 6.47 -25.44 7.53
CA TYR A 198 6.66 -26.08 8.84
C TYR A 198 6.01 -25.32 10.01
N PHE A 199 5.24 -24.27 9.73
CA PHE A 199 4.52 -23.48 10.75
C PHE A 199 5.41 -23.04 11.91
N CYS A 200 6.65 -22.61 11.62
CA CYS A 200 7.59 -22.15 12.66
C CYS A 200 7.27 -20.75 13.20
N GLY A 201 6.40 -20.00 12.51
CA GLY A 201 5.93 -18.66 12.89
C GLY A 201 6.93 -17.53 12.69
N ALA A 202 8.07 -17.76 12.03
CA ALA A 202 9.05 -16.71 11.80
C ALA A 202 8.48 -15.55 10.96
N CYS A 203 7.69 -15.86 9.93
CA CYS A 203 7.02 -14.88 9.08
C CYS A 203 6.00 -14.02 9.85
N ALA A 204 5.22 -14.62 10.74
CA ALA A 204 4.24 -13.92 11.57
C ALA A 204 4.95 -12.98 12.56
N ARG A 205 5.98 -13.46 13.25
CA ARG A 205 6.74 -12.67 14.24
C ARG A 205 7.49 -11.48 13.63
N LEU A 206 7.96 -11.60 12.39
CA LEU A 206 8.66 -10.50 11.71
C LEU A 206 7.73 -9.58 10.91
N CYS A 207 6.44 -9.89 10.83
CA CYS A 207 5.50 -9.04 10.10
C CYS A 207 5.34 -7.69 10.84
N PRO A 208 5.82 -6.57 10.28
CA PRO A 208 5.87 -5.32 11.03
C PRO A 208 4.48 -4.74 11.32
N THR A 209 3.47 -5.07 10.50
CA THR A 209 2.09 -4.66 10.69
C THR A 209 1.24 -5.69 11.45
N GLY A 210 1.78 -6.89 11.71
CA GLY A 210 1.00 -8.02 12.20
C GLY A 210 0.02 -8.59 11.17
N ALA A 211 0.22 -8.32 9.87
CA ALA A 211 -0.66 -8.85 8.83
C ALA A 211 -0.64 -10.39 8.75
N LEU A 212 0.46 -11.04 9.12
CA LEU A 212 0.55 -12.49 9.21
C LEU A 212 0.42 -12.94 10.66
N GLU A 213 -0.48 -13.89 10.89
CA GLU A 213 -0.75 -14.46 12.19
C GLU A 213 -0.62 -15.97 12.13
N MET A 214 -0.20 -16.58 13.25
CA MET A 214 -0.12 -18.03 13.36
C MET A 214 -0.91 -18.47 14.57
N ASP A 215 -1.93 -19.29 14.31
CA ASP A 215 -2.72 -19.92 15.36
C ASP A 215 -2.20 -21.33 15.57
N SER A 216 -1.92 -21.67 16.83
CA SER A 216 -1.80 -23.06 17.25
C SER A 216 -3.13 -23.43 17.89
N LYS A 217 -3.93 -24.26 17.21
CA LYS A 217 -5.19 -24.76 17.77
C LYS A 217 -4.90 -25.95 18.68
N GLU A 218 -5.85 -26.27 19.56
CA GLU A 218 -5.81 -27.51 20.33
C GLU A 218 -5.75 -28.72 19.37
N GLU A 219 -5.05 -29.79 19.78
CA GLU A 219 -4.84 -31.03 19.01
C GLU A 219 -3.83 -30.99 17.84
N GLY A 220 -2.68 -30.34 18.02
CA GLY A 220 -1.53 -30.53 17.12
C GLY A 220 -1.75 -30.00 15.71
N THR A 221 -2.63 -29.00 15.56
CA THR A 221 -2.87 -28.31 14.29
C THR A 221 -2.34 -26.88 14.34
N ALA A 222 -1.85 -26.39 13.21
CA ALA A 222 -1.39 -25.02 13.07
C ALA A 222 -1.98 -24.39 11.81
N GLU A 223 -2.35 -23.11 11.90
CA GLU A 223 -2.88 -22.34 10.79
C GLU A 223 -2.05 -21.07 10.61
N LEU A 224 -1.67 -20.80 9.36
CA LEU A 224 -1.06 -19.53 8.98
C LEU A 224 -2.13 -18.69 8.29
N CYS A 225 -2.39 -17.51 8.84
CA CYS A 225 -3.45 -16.62 8.41
C CYS A 225 -2.89 -15.26 7.98
N ILE A 226 -3.64 -14.53 7.14
CA ILE A 226 -3.29 -13.18 6.72
C ILE A 226 -4.49 -12.21 6.80
N HIS A 227 -4.22 -10.99 7.25
CA HIS A 227 -5.07 -9.82 7.03
C HIS A 227 -4.53 -9.03 5.81
N ASP A 228 -5.09 -9.27 4.62
CA ASP A 228 -4.60 -8.67 3.37
C ASP A 228 -4.64 -7.12 3.39
N ALA A 229 -5.60 -6.54 4.13
CA ALA A 229 -5.68 -5.09 4.37
C ALA A 229 -4.53 -4.52 5.22
N TRP A 230 -3.86 -5.34 6.04
CA TRP A 230 -2.74 -4.90 6.87
C TRP A 230 -1.39 -5.10 6.17
N CYS A 231 -1.35 -5.92 5.13
CA CYS A 231 -0.12 -6.26 4.42
C CYS A 231 0.40 -5.06 3.61
N THR A 232 1.64 -4.65 3.87
CA THR A 232 2.34 -3.61 3.10
C THR A 232 3.07 -4.13 1.87
N GLY A 233 3.17 -5.46 1.71
CA GLY A 233 3.93 -6.10 0.64
C GLY A 233 5.45 -5.97 0.79
N CYS A 234 5.97 -5.81 2.02
CA CYS A 234 7.39 -5.55 2.27
C CYS A 234 8.36 -6.72 1.98
N GLY A 235 7.86 -7.94 1.76
CA GLY A 235 8.69 -9.09 1.39
C GLY A 235 9.38 -9.84 2.54
N LEU A 236 9.47 -9.27 3.75
CA LEU A 236 10.16 -9.89 4.90
C LEU A 236 9.71 -11.32 5.22
N CYS A 237 8.42 -11.63 4.98
CA CYS A 237 7.87 -12.95 5.23
C CYS A 237 8.42 -14.02 4.27
N ALA A 238 8.70 -13.66 3.01
CA ALA A 238 9.34 -14.54 2.05
C ALA A 238 10.83 -14.67 2.33
N ASP A 239 11.50 -13.55 2.64
CA ASP A 239 12.95 -13.53 2.90
C ASP A 239 13.35 -14.37 4.12
N VAL A 240 12.55 -14.35 5.20
CA VAL A 240 12.81 -15.15 6.40
C VAL A 240 12.40 -16.62 6.26
N CYS A 241 11.61 -16.96 5.24
CA CYS A 241 11.11 -18.33 5.10
C CYS A 241 12.25 -19.25 4.63
N PHE A 242 12.76 -20.08 5.54
CA PHE A 242 13.87 -20.97 5.24
C PHE A 242 13.59 -21.93 4.07
N GLU A 243 12.37 -22.47 4.02
CA GLU A 243 11.90 -23.34 2.93
C GLU A 243 11.41 -22.57 1.70
N ARG A 244 11.43 -21.23 1.74
CA ARG A 244 10.89 -20.35 0.68
C ARG A 244 9.43 -20.64 0.31
N ALA A 245 8.66 -21.14 1.26
CA ALA A 245 7.28 -21.53 1.03
C ALA A 245 6.33 -20.34 0.83
N LEU A 246 6.69 -19.15 1.32
CA LEU A 246 5.91 -17.92 1.15
C LEU A 246 6.29 -17.20 -0.14
N VAL A 247 5.31 -17.00 -1.01
CA VAL A 247 5.47 -16.35 -2.32
C VAL A 247 4.66 -15.06 -2.34
N LEU A 248 5.25 -14.00 -2.92
CA LEU A 248 4.56 -12.74 -3.18
C LEU A 248 4.31 -12.59 -4.69
N GLU A 249 3.05 -12.57 -5.07
CA GLU A 249 2.61 -12.48 -6.47
C GLU A 249 1.88 -11.16 -6.69
N LYS A 250 1.93 -10.63 -7.92
CA LYS A 250 1.17 -9.43 -8.26
C LYS A 250 -0.31 -9.79 -8.40
N GLY A 251 -1.19 -8.88 -7.97
CA GLY A 251 -2.62 -9.00 -8.28
C GLY A 251 -3.46 -9.54 -7.13
N LEU A 252 -3.30 -8.99 -5.92
CA LEU A 252 -4.22 -9.30 -4.82
C LEU A 252 -5.68 -9.03 -5.27
N PRO A 253 -6.61 -9.99 -5.18
CA PRO A 253 -8.01 -9.76 -5.48
C PRO A 253 -8.60 -8.65 -4.62
N LEU A 254 -9.36 -7.75 -5.24
CA LEU A 254 -10.00 -6.63 -4.53
C LEU A 254 -10.90 -7.10 -3.38
N ALA A 255 -11.57 -8.25 -3.53
CA ALA A 255 -12.41 -8.88 -2.51
C ALA A 255 -11.66 -9.11 -1.19
N TYR A 256 -10.42 -9.60 -1.27
CA TYR A 256 -9.61 -9.89 -0.07
C TYR A 256 -9.20 -8.61 0.65
N LEU A 257 -9.05 -7.51 -0.10
CA LEU A 257 -8.79 -6.23 0.50
C LEU A 257 -10.03 -5.64 1.18
N LEU A 258 -11.20 -5.74 0.54
CA LEU A 258 -12.45 -5.15 1.02
C LEU A 258 -13.12 -5.93 2.15
N SER A 259 -12.88 -7.25 2.24
CA SER A 259 -13.48 -8.06 3.31
C SER A 259 -13.02 -7.62 4.70
N LEU A 260 -11.79 -7.10 4.81
CA LEU A 260 -11.10 -6.85 6.09
C LEU A 260 -10.98 -8.10 6.98
N GLU A 261 -11.41 -9.25 6.47
CA GLU A 261 -11.43 -10.52 7.17
C GLU A 261 -10.06 -11.16 7.15
N ARG A 262 -9.84 -11.98 8.17
CA ARG A 262 -8.68 -12.83 8.24
C ARG A 262 -8.85 -14.03 7.31
N ARG A 263 -7.88 -14.26 6.43
CA ARG A 263 -7.90 -15.37 5.46
C ARG A 263 -6.87 -16.43 5.82
N LEU A 264 -7.28 -17.70 5.78
CA LEU A 264 -6.36 -18.83 5.91
C LEU A 264 -5.46 -18.92 4.67
N LEU A 265 -4.14 -18.94 4.87
CA LEU A 265 -3.16 -19.18 3.80
C LEU A 265 -2.86 -20.67 3.64
N ASP A 266 -2.58 -21.35 4.75
CA ASP A 266 -2.25 -22.77 4.78
C ASP A 266 -2.46 -23.35 6.18
N SER A 267 -2.59 -24.67 6.28
CA SER A 267 -2.72 -25.39 7.55
C SER A 267 -1.81 -26.61 7.63
N GLY A 268 -1.39 -26.93 8.86
CA GLY A 268 -0.44 -27.99 9.16
C GLY A 268 -0.95 -28.88 10.27
N LEU A 269 -0.52 -30.14 10.22
CA LEU A 269 -0.81 -31.14 11.24
C LEU A 269 0.50 -31.64 11.85
N ALA A 270 0.45 -32.03 13.12
CA ALA A 270 1.51 -32.76 13.78
C ALA A 270 1.69 -34.13 13.13
N LYS A 271 2.94 -34.46 12.81
CA LYS A 271 3.37 -35.69 12.16
C LYS A 271 4.61 -36.22 12.87
N THR A 272 4.80 -37.53 12.81
CA THR A 272 6.05 -38.17 13.21
C THR A 272 6.98 -38.24 12.00
N CYS A 273 8.21 -37.78 12.15
CA CYS A 273 9.22 -37.86 11.10
C CYS A 273 9.60 -39.32 10.83
N PRO A 274 9.56 -39.81 9.58
CA PRO A 274 9.90 -41.20 9.28
C PRO A 274 11.38 -41.53 9.48
N GLU A 275 12.27 -40.53 9.40
CA GLU A 275 13.72 -40.73 9.53
C GLU A 275 14.17 -40.76 10.99
N CYS A 276 13.81 -39.73 11.77
CA CYS A 276 14.27 -39.60 13.14
C CYS A 276 13.22 -39.94 14.19
N GLY A 277 11.93 -40.06 13.85
CA GLY A 277 10.87 -40.32 14.83
C GLY A 277 10.43 -39.11 15.66
N ASP A 278 10.97 -37.91 15.43
CA ASP A 278 10.56 -36.71 16.16
C ASP A 278 9.22 -36.19 15.64
N LEU A 279 8.44 -35.57 16.52
CA LEU A 279 7.22 -34.85 16.15
C LEU A 279 7.56 -33.51 15.49
N PHE A 280 6.84 -33.18 14.42
CA PHE A 280 6.93 -31.89 13.75
C PHE A 280 5.57 -31.51 13.16
N THR A 281 5.32 -30.21 13.02
CA THR A 281 4.14 -29.70 12.32
C THR A 281 4.52 -29.33 10.89
N GLY A 282 3.69 -29.72 9.94
CA GLY A 282 3.92 -29.34 8.54
C GLY A 282 2.67 -29.53 7.67
N ASN A 283 2.62 -28.81 6.57
CA ASN A 283 1.52 -28.89 5.61
C ASN A 283 1.58 -30.20 4.82
N ALA A 284 0.67 -30.38 3.87
CA ALA A 284 0.62 -31.59 3.03
C ALA A 284 1.96 -31.89 2.32
N HIS A 285 2.74 -30.87 1.98
CA HIS A 285 4.01 -30.99 1.24
C HIS A 285 5.21 -31.36 2.13
N ALA A 286 5.11 -31.15 3.45
CA ALA A 286 6.15 -31.47 4.41
C ALA A 286 6.07 -32.96 4.86
N GLY A 287 6.85 -33.83 4.20
CA GLY A 287 6.90 -35.27 4.49
C GLY A 287 7.88 -35.70 5.59
N MET A 288 8.88 -34.87 5.91
CA MET A 288 9.87 -35.11 6.96
C MET A 288 10.12 -33.83 7.76
N CYS A 289 10.60 -33.94 8.99
CA CYS A 289 10.92 -32.75 9.79
C CYS A 289 12.03 -31.91 9.13
N MET A 290 11.99 -30.59 9.36
CA MET A 290 12.93 -29.62 8.77
C MET A 290 14.40 -30.03 8.99
N ARG A 291 14.74 -30.59 10.16
CA ARG A 291 16.08 -31.08 10.46
C ARG A 291 16.52 -32.20 9.52
N CYS A 292 15.69 -33.22 9.33
CA CYS A 292 16.03 -34.36 8.46
C CYS A 292 16.06 -33.95 6.98
N THR A 293 15.16 -33.04 6.58
CA THR A 293 15.15 -32.44 5.23
C THR A 293 16.47 -31.71 4.95
N MET A 294 16.94 -30.87 5.88
CA MET A 294 18.19 -30.13 5.71
C MET A 294 19.44 -31.01 5.72
N LEU A 295 19.47 -32.06 6.54
CA LEU A 295 20.64 -32.93 6.70
C LEU A 295 20.66 -34.11 5.71
N GLY A 296 19.67 -34.21 4.81
CA GLY A 296 19.58 -35.26 3.81
C GLY A 296 19.44 -36.67 4.39
N GLY A 297 18.65 -36.82 5.46
CA GLY A 297 18.38 -38.13 6.09
C GLY A 297 19.54 -38.73 6.89
N ARG A 298 20.71 -38.08 6.95
CA ARG A 298 21.85 -38.54 7.77
C ARG A 298 21.67 -38.11 9.23
N VAL A 299 20.68 -38.70 9.91
CA VAL A 299 20.49 -38.54 11.36
C VAL A 299 20.97 -39.81 12.08
N GLU A 300 22.15 -40.28 11.72
CA GLU A 300 22.92 -41.18 12.57
C GLU A 300 23.95 -40.31 13.30
N MET A 301 24.09 -40.49 14.62
CA MET A 301 25.05 -39.83 15.52
C MET A 301 24.63 -38.57 16.31
N MET A 302 23.44 -38.53 16.94
CA MET A 302 23.22 -37.68 18.13
C MET A 302 22.31 -38.30 19.21
N ARG A 303 22.05 -39.62 19.14
CA ARG A 303 21.19 -40.33 20.11
C ARG A 303 21.94 -41.00 21.27
N GLU A 304 23.26 -40.89 21.31
CA GLU A 304 24.09 -41.43 22.38
C GLU A 304 24.95 -40.29 22.97
N ASN A 305 24.37 -39.60 23.96
CA ASN A 305 25.07 -38.99 25.11
C ASN A 305 24.05 -38.50 26.13
#